data_AF-K1VT04-F1
#
_entry.id   AF-K1VT04-F1
#
_cell.length_a   1.000
_cell.length_b   1.000
_cell.length_c   1.000
_cell.angle_alpha   90.00
_cell.angle_beta   90.00
_cell.angle_gamma   90.00
#
_symmetry.space_group_name_H-M   'P 1'
#
loop_
_entity.id
_entity.type
_entity.pdbx_description
1 polymer ?
#
loop_
_entity_poly.entity_id
_entity_poly.type
_entity_poly.pdbx_seq_one_letter_code
_entity_poly.pdbx_strand_id
1 'polypeptide(L)'
;MVRLITHNMLACHVRNCNTNNFPLAFSDVELVVRPAEANYDFLRRFLPKLDWAALVDTARSLGDESLPDEMPEMWDDEMLQKLHHVLLESS
;
A
#
# COMPACT_ATOMS: atom_id res chain seq x y z
N MET A 1 -11.74 8.05 5.43
CA MET A 1 -10.81 6.97 5.83
C MET A 1 -10.34 6.29 4.55
N VAL A 2 -9.04 6.17 4.35
CA VAL A 2 -8.44 5.81 3.05
C VAL A 2 -7.53 4.61 3.26
N ARG A 3 -7.84 3.49 2.60
CA ARG A 3 -6.97 2.31 2.64
C ARG A 3 -5.71 2.53 1.82
N LEU A 4 -4.61 1.89 2.20
CA LEU A 4 -3.33 2.03 1.48
C LEU A 4 -3.41 1.55 0.03
N ILE A 5 -4.28 0.59 -0.30
CA ILE A 5 -4.54 0.22 -1.71
C ILE A 5 -5.04 1.39 -2.55
N THR A 6 -5.82 2.29 -1.96
CA THR A 6 -6.33 3.49 -2.65
C THR A 6 -5.22 4.53 -2.76
N HIS A 7 -4.47 4.76 -1.68
CA HIS A 7 -3.35 5.71 -1.66
C HIS A 7 -2.30 5.38 -2.72
N ASN A 8 -1.96 4.09 -2.90
CA ASN A 8 -1.00 3.63 -3.90
C ASN A 8 -1.46 3.84 -5.36
N MET A 9 -2.69 4.33 -5.57
CA MET A 9 -3.25 4.66 -6.89
C MET A 9 -3.53 6.17 -7.05
N LEU A 10 -3.29 6.97 -6.00
CA LEU A 10 -3.57 8.41 -5.98
C LEU A 10 -2.29 9.21 -6.23
N ALA A 11 -2.32 10.03 -7.28
CA ALA A 11 -1.27 10.98 -7.61
C ALA A 11 -1.82 12.41 -7.69
N CYS A 12 -0.93 13.39 -7.49
CA CYS A 12 -1.23 14.81 -7.64
C CYS A 12 -1.41 15.17 -9.12
N HIS A 13 -2.54 15.82 -9.43
CA HIS A 13 -2.91 16.28 -10.77
C HIS A 13 -3.14 17.80 -10.83
N VAL A 14 -2.68 18.55 -9.81
CA VAL A 14 -2.71 20.02 -9.83
C VAL A 14 -1.89 20.52 -11.02
N ARG A 15 -2.30 21.64 -11.62
CA ARG A 15 -1.56 22.25 -12.75
C ARG A 15 -0.09 22.44 -12.38
N ASN A 16 0.82 21.90 -13.19
CA ASN A 16 2.28 21.89 -13.01
C ASN A 16 2.81 20.94 -11.91
N CYS A 17 1.99 20.04 -11.38
CA CYS A 17 2.41 18.97 -10.47
C CYS A 17 2.95 17.77 -11.27
N ASN A 18 4.06 17.98 -11.98
CA ASN A 18 4.63 16.98 -12.90
C ASN A 18 5.86 16.26 -12.33
N THR A 19 6.37 16.72 -11.18
CA THR A 19 7.54 16.16 -10.47
C THR A 19 7.14 15.89 -9.02
N ASN A 20 7.58 14.75 -8.47
CA ASN A 20 7.20 14.29 -7.11
C ASN A 20 5.68 14.29 -6.87
N ASN A 21 4.89 13.96 -7.90
CA ASN A 21 3.44 13.95 -7.83
C ASN A 21 2.89 12.61 -7.29
N PHE A 22 3.76 11.63 -7.06
CA PHE A 22 3.46 10.34 -6.49
C PHE A 22 4.71 9.79 -5.75
N PRO A 23 4.56 9.10 -4.59
CA PRO A 23 3.33 8.99 -3.80
C PRO A 23 2.95 10.29 -3.09
N LEU A 24 1.70 10.39 -2.63
CA LEU A 24 1.25 11.51 -1.81
C LEU A 24 1.73 11.35 -0.37
N ALA A 25 2.29 12.39 0.25
CA ALA A 25 2.71 12.33 1.64
C ALA A 25 1.50 12.41 2.59
N PHE A 26 1.47 11.55 3.61
CA PHE A 26 0.56 11.69 4.73
C PHE A 26 1.08 12.77 5.71
N SER A 27 0.17 13.57 6.27
CA SER A 27 0.45 14.54 7.33
C SER A 27 -0.67 14.45 8.36
N ASP A 28 -0.32 14.45 9.65
CA ASP A 28 -1.28 14.47 10.76
C ASP A 28 -2.36 13.38 10.67
N VAL A 29 -1.92 12.12 10.49
CA VAL A 29 -2.80 10.97 10.30
C VAL A 29 -2.93 10.09 11.55
N GLU A 30 -4.10 9.49 11.72
CA GLU A 30 -4.37 8.43 12.69
C GLU A 30 -4.54 7.11 11.93
N LEU A 31 -3.66 6.14 12.18
CA LEU A 31 -3.75 4.82 11.58
C LEU A 31 -4.79 3.97 12.32
N VAL A 32 -5.75 3.42 11.59
CA VAL A 32 -6.76 2.52 12.14
C VAL A 32 -6.76 1.19 11.39
N VAL A 33 -6.52 0.11 12.13
CA VAL A 33 -6.63 -1.26 11.61
C VAL A 33 -8.09 -1.70 11.61
N ARG A 34 -8.62 -2.09 10.44
CA ARG A 34 -9.97 -2.61 10.29
C ARG A 34 -9.97 -3.94 9.54
N PRO A 35 -10.47 -5.03 10.12
CA PRO A 35 -10.51 -6.32 9.46
C PRO A 35 -11.22 -6.25 8.09
N ALA A 36 -10.65 -6.94 7.11
CA ALA A 36 -11.24 -7.13 5.80
C ALA A 36 -11.22 -8.60 5.42
N GLU A 37 -12.20 -9.05 4.63
CA GLU A 37 -12.21 -10.43 4.13
C GLU A 37 -11.00 -10.65 3.20
N ALA A 38 -10.20 -11.67 3.51
CA ALA A 38 -9.02 -12.01 2.75
C ALA A 38 -9.38 -12.62 1.39
N ASN A 39 -8.83 -12.07 0.32
CA ASN A 39 -8.95 -12.61 -1.03
C ASN A 39 -7.58 -12.62 -1.72
N TYR A 40 -6.87 -13.73 -1.60
CA TYR A 40 -5.51 -13.87 -2.11
C TYR A 40 -5.42 -13.90 -3.64
N ASP A 41 -6.47 -14.38 -4.32
CA ASP A 41 -6.53 -14.34 -5.78
C ASP A 41 -6.65 -12.91 -6.30
N PHE A 42 -7.41 -12.06 -5.60
CA PHE A 42 -7.45 -10.62 -5.87
C PHE A 42 -6.06 -10.01 -5.71
N LEU A 43 -5.37 -10.27 -4.59
CA LEU A 43 -4.03 -9.73 -4.34
C LEU A 43 -3.05 -10.13 -5.43
N ARG A 44 -2.97 -11.42 -5.79
CA ARG A 44 -2.09 -11.92 -6.85
C ARG A 44 -2.34 -11.23 -8.19
N ARG A 45 -3.61 -10.96 -8.54
CA ARG A 45 -3.98 -10.22 -9.76
C ARG A 45 -3.70 -8.73 -9.68
N PHE A 46 -3.64 -8.18 -8.46
CA PHE A 46 -3.43 -6.77 -8.20
C PHE A 46 -1.95 -6.38 -8.10
N LEU A 47 -1.07 -7.33 -7.76
CA LEU A 47 0.39 -7.12 -7.66
C LEU A 47 0.98 -6.28 -8.80
N PRO A 48 0.68 -6.53 -10.10
CA PRO A 48 1.29 -5.77 -11.19
C PRO A 48 0.86 -4.31 -11.26
N LYS A 49 -0.16 -3.91 -10.50
CA LYS A 49 -0.67 -2.53 -10.44
C LYS A 49 -0.04 -1.72 -9.31
N LEU A 50 0.61 -2.39 -8.36
CA LEU A 50 1.20 -1.73 -7.21
C LEU A 50 2.49 -1.03 -7.62
N ASP A 51 2.65 0.20 -7.14
CA ASP A 51 3.99 0.76 -6.98
C ASP A 51 4.54 0.26 -5.65
N TRP A 52 5.42 -0.75 -5.71
CA TRP A 52 5.91 -1.45 -4.54
C TRP A 52 6.73 -0.55 -3.61
N ALA A 53 7.64 0.24 -4.19
CA ALA A 53 8.50 1.14 -3.42
C ALA A 53 7.64 2.18 -2.68
N ALA A 54 6.68 2.81 -3.37
CA ALA A 54 5.76 3.75 -2.75
C ALA A 54 4.91 3.10 -1.65
N LEU A 55 4.45 1.86 -1.83
CA LEU A 55 3.68 1.14 -0.81
C LEU A 55 4.51 0.88 0.44
N VAL A 56 5.73 0.37 0.29
CA VAL A 56 6.64 0.06 1.39
C VAL A 56 7.03 1.33 2.14
N ASP A 57 7.41 2.40 1.43
CA ASP A 57 7.76 3.68 2.04
C ASP A 57 6.58 4.28 2.81
N THR A 58 5.38 4.19 2.24
CA THR A 58 4.16 4.67 2.87
C THR A 58 3.84 3.86 4.13
N ALA A 59 3.86 2.52 4.05
CA ALA A 59 3.60 1.64 5.20
C ALA A 59 4.58 1.93 6.34
N ARG A 60 5.88 2.07 6.04
CA ARG A 60 6.91 2.41 7.02
C ARG A 60 6.71 3.78 7.66
N SER A 61 6.32 4.78 6.88
CA SER A 61 6.01 6.11 7.40
C SER A 61 4.86 6.11 8.42
N LEU A 62 4.00 5.08 8.34
CA LEU A 62 2.88 4.85 9.26
C LEU A 62 3.21 3.85 10.38
N GLY A 63 4.46 3.35 10.45
CA GLY A 63 4.92 2.44 11.48
C GLY A 63 4.72 0.95 11.19
N ASP A 64 4.41 0.57 9.94
CA ASP A 64 4.32 -0.82 9.50
C ASP A 64 5.56 -1.23 8.68
N GLU A 65 6.35 -2.17 9.22
CA GLU A 65 7.56 -2.72 8.59
C GLU A 65 7.38 -4.18 8.13
N SER A 66 6.13 -4.65 7.99
CA SER A 66 5.82 -6.06 7.69
C SER A 66 6.18 -6.48 6.26
N LEU A 67 6.28 -5.54 5.32
CA LEU A 67 6.62 -5.80 3.92
C LEU A 67 8.14 -5.71 3.67
N PRO A 68 8.69 -6.60 2.82
CA PRO A 68 10.09 -6.52 2.41
C PRO A 68 10.36 -5.32 1.50
N ASP A 69 11.62 -4.86 1.47
CA ASP A 69 12.08 -3.77 0.61
C ASP A 69 11.77 -4.00 -0.88
N GLU A 70 12.03 -5.21 -1.34
CA GLU A 70 11.84 -5.61 -2.74
C GLU A 70 10.66 -6.56 -2.86
N MET A 71 9.95 -6.46 -3.99
CA MET A 71 8.79 -7.32 -4.25
C MET A 71 9.27 -8.77 -4.41
N PRO A 72 8.73 -9.72 -3.62
CA PRO A 72 9.11 -11.12 -3.73
C PRO A 72 8.77 -11.70 -5.11
N GLU A 73 9.66 -12.55 -5.63
CA GLU A 73 9.41 -13.32 -6.86
C GLU A 73 8.34 -14.41 -6.66
N MET A 74 8.26 -14.95 -5.44
CA MET A 74 7.29 -15.97 -5.06
C MET A 74 6.48 -15.49 -3.86
N TRP A 75 5.17 -15.77 -3.88
CA TRP A 75 4.23 -15.38 -2.83
C TRP A 75 3.66 -16.60 -2.13
N ASP A 76 4.00 -16.76 -0.86
CA ASP A 76 3.38 -17.70 0.06
C ASP A 76 2.21 -17.04 0.81
N ASP A 77 1.47 -17.86 1.56
CA ASP A 77 0.28 -17.41 2.26
C ASP A 77 0.61 -16.40 3.38
N GLU A 78 1.80 -16.46 3.98
CA GLU A 78 2.23 -15.52 5.02
C GLU A 78 2.50 -14.14 4.43
N MET A 79 3.21 -14.07 3.30
CA MET A 79 3.46 -12.83 2.57
C MET A 79 2.15 -12.23 2.06
N LEU A 80 1.23 -13.06 1.55
CA LEU A 80 -0.09 -12.59 1.10
C LEU A 80 -0.94 -12.07 2.25
N GLN A 81 -0.83 -12.66 3.44
CA GLN A 81 -1.49 -12.15 4.64
C GLN A 81 -0.93 -10.79 5.08
N LYS A 82 0.40 -10.61 5.05
CA LYS A 82 1.04 -9.30 5.32
C LYS A 82 0.60 -8.24 4.31
N LEU A 83 0.59 -8.60 3.02
CA LEU A 83 0.13 -7.70 1.97
C LEU A 83 -1.35 -7.34 2.12
N HIS A 84 -2.21 -8.30 2.47
CA HIS A 84 -3.62 -8.07 2.79
C HIS A 84 -3.78 -7.04 3.90
N HIS A 85 -3.05 -7.23 5.01
CA HIS A 85 -3.09 -6.34 6.17
C HIS A 85 -2.75 -4.90 5.79
N VAL A 86 -1.63 -4.70 5.10
CA VAL A 86 -1.19 -3.37 4.68
C VAL A 86 -2.19 -2.75 3.69
N LEU A 87 -2.60 -3.47 2.66
CA LEU A 87 -3.43 -2.89 1.60
C LEU A 87 -4.89 -2.64 2.00
N LEU A 88 -5.47 -3.55 2.77
CA LEU A 88 -6.91 -3.65 2.95
C LEU A 88 -7.39 -3.41 4.38
N GLU A 89 -6.50 -3.49 5.37
CA GLU A 89 -6.86 -3.31 6.78
C GLU A 89 -6.31 -2.01 7.37
N SER A 90 -5.17 -1.53 6.88
CA SER A 90 -4.57 -0.25 7.28
C SER A 90 -5.30 0.93 6.61
N SER A 91 -5.92 1.79 7.43
CA SER A 91 -6.84 2.86 6.97
C SER A 91 -6.71 4.19 7.70
#